data_AF-A0A0D3I366-F1
#
_entry.id   AF-A0A0D3I366-F1
#
_cell.length_a   1.000
_cell.length_b   1.000
_cell.length_c   1.000
_cell.angle_alpha   90.00
_cell.angle_beta   90.00
_cell.angle_gamma   90.00
#
_symmetry.space_group_name_H-M   'P 1'
#
loop_
_entity.id
_entity.type
_entity.pdbx_description
1 polymer ?
#
loop_
_entity_poly.entity_id
_entity_poly.type
_entity_poly.pdbx_seq_one_letter_code
_entity_poly.pdbx_strand_id
1 'polypeptide(L)'
;MVRTYAEIQALLDGRGETPSASAIASLVPEGPLLLILILGSTNDAAGKPDGDVALRARLAVDLYRRACAAGRAALVLPSGGVAPGFSFNPTERPHWECVAAALEDAGLPAAALLRPGLPALHTVEEALLCRTLASHYSSRAGCGELQLLVLTSCFHAPRTRHLFGLCFGPHTALPLRCDVASVPTCWDASARAAREAHEAAALEALRTAPFGPWLDYLRAARIEAANRSRRWSRRLEPSPAELMSLAEGGAMAAAIGECGQAMEACDVSSAVPK
;
A
#
# COMPACT_ATOMS: atom_id res chain seq x y z
N MET A 1 14.31 -15.12 -2.59
CA MET A 1 14.84 -14.77 -3.92
C MET A 1 14.16 -13.47 -4.33
N VAL A 2 14.92 -12.40 -4.62
CA VAL A 2 14.32 -11.10 -4.98
C VAL A 2 14.06 -11.09 -6.48
N ARG A 3 12.87 -10.66 -6.91
CA ARG A 3 12.52 -10.60 -8.34
C ARG A 3 13.28 -9.46 -9.01
N THR A 4 13.79 -9.71 -10.21
CA THR A 4 14.36 -8.69 -11.08
C THR A 4 13.27 -7.77 -11.62
N TYR A 5 13.65 -6.56 -12.06
CA TYR A 5 12.72 -5.66 -12.74
C TYR A 5 12.11 -6.30 -14.00
N ALA A 6 12.89 -7.14 -14.71
CA ALA A 6 12.41 -7.89 -15.86
C ALA A 6 11.37 -8.96 -15.49
N GLU A 7 11.51 -9.63 -14.34
CA GLU A 7 10.52 -10.58 -13.83
C GLU A 7 9.25 -9.89 -13.33
N ILE A 8 9.40 -8.72 -12.68
CA ILE A 8 8.29 -7.82 -12.36
C ILE A 8 7.56 -7.42 -13.65
N GLN A 9 8.29 -6.98 -14.68
CA GLN A 9 7.72 -6.63 -15.97
C GLN A 9 7.10 -7.83 -16.70
N ALA A 10 7.68 -9.02 -16.61
CA ALA A 10 7.14 -10.24 -17.23
C ALA A 10 5.84 -10.72 -16.56
N LEU A 11 5.73 -10.60 -15.24
CA LEU A 11 4.47 -10.78 -14.50
C LEU A 11 3.43 -9.77 -14.98
N LEU A 12 3.84 -8.51 -15.19
CA LEU A 12 3.00 -7.41 -15.65
C LEU A 12 2.59 -7.54 -17.13
N ASP A 13 3.44 -8.13 -17.99
CA ASP A 13 3.21 -8.36 -19.42
C ASP A 13 2.42 -9.65 -19.70
N GLY A 14 1.94 -10.34 -18.66
CA GLY A 14 1.16 -11.58 -18.77
C GLY A 14 1.97 -12.80 -19.21
N ARG A 15 3.29 -12.78 -19.05
CA ARG A 15 4.20 -13.91 -19.37
C ARG A 15 4.50 -14.81 -18.18
N GLY A 16 3.86 -14.58 -17.03
CA GLY A 16 3.86 -15.46 -15.86
C GLY A 16 2.43 -15.81 -15.43
N GLU A 17 2.27 -16.80 -14.54
CA GLU A 17 0.99 -17.32 -14.01
C GLU A 17 0.19 -16.31 -13.13
N THR A 18 0.39 -15.00 -13.30
CA THR A 18 -0.53 -13.98 -12.80
C THR A 18 -1.65 -13.79 -13.81
N PRO A 19 -2.91 -13.57 -13.38
CA PRO A 19 -4.00 -13.27 -14.30
C PRO A 19 -3.59 -12.09 -15.16
N SER A 20 -3.81 -12.25 -16.46
CA SER A 20 -3.45 -11.24 -17.44
C SER A 20 -3.99 -9.89 -17.02
N ALA A 21 -3.27 -8.81 -17.34
CA ALA A 21 -3.77 -7.46 -17.17
C ALA A 21 -5.21 -7.29 -17.72
N SER A 22 -5.59 -8.08 -18.73
CA SER A 22 -6.95 -8.11 -19.28
C SER A 22 -8.03 -8.68 -18.33
N ALA A 23 -7.71 -9.65 -17.48
CA ALA A 23 -8.65 -10.21 -16.50
C ALA A 23 -8.91 -9.24 -15.33
N ILE A 24 -7.89 -8.46 -14.95
CA ILE A 24 -8.01 -7.40 -13.95
C ILE A 24 -8.65 -6.13 -14.56
N ALA A 25 -8.50 -5.92 -15.87
CA ALA A 25 -9.05 -4.76 -16.57
C ALA A 25 -10.58 -4.79 -16.70
N SER A 26 -11.22 -5.95 -16.81
CA SER A 26 -12.69 -6.06 -16.92
C SER A 26 -13.43 -5.61 -15.66
N LEU A 27 -12.71 -5.49 -14.53
CA LEU A 27 -13.24 -5.06 -13.23
C LEU A 27 -13.24 -3.53 -13.05
N VAL A 28 -12.70 -2.76 -13.99
CA VAL A 28 -12.64 -1.29 -13.89
C VAL A 28 -14.02 -0.70 -14.21
N PRO A 29 -14.69 -0.08 -13.24
CA PRO A 29 -15.96 0.59 -13.49
C PRO A 29 -15.76 1.85 -14.33
N GLU A 30 -16.82 2.28 -15.03
CA GLU A 30 -16.81 3.55 -15.75
C GLU A 30 -16.83 4.74 -14.77
N GLY A 31 -16.18 5.84 -15.16
CA GLY A 31 -16.14 7.07 -14.37
C GLY A 31 -14.97 7.18 -13.38
N PRO A 32 -15.02 8.13 -12.44
CA PRO A 32 -13.95 8.37 -11.48
C PRO A 32 -13.77 7.18 -10.52
N LEU A 33 -12.53 6.73 -10.34
CA LEU A 33 -12.17 5.57 -9.53
C LEU A 33 -11.25 5.98 -8.37
N LEU A 34 -11.55 5.48 -7.18
CA LEU A 34 -10.63 5.45 -6.04
C LEU A 34 -10.03 4.04 -5.91
N LEU A 35 -8.72 3.91 -6.13
CA LEU A 35 -7.98 2.69 -5.85
C LEU A 35 -7.28 2.82 -4.50
N ILE A 36 -7.64 1.97 -3.53
CA ILE A 36 -7.06 1.95 -2.18
C ILE A 36 -6.04 0.82 -2.12
N LEU A 37 -4.76 1.14 -2.11
CA LEU A 37 -3.69 0.16 -1.89
C LEU A 37 -3.41 0.04 -0.38
N ILE A 38 -3.63 -1.15 0.20
CA ILE A 38 -3.11 -1.47 1.53
C ILE A 38 -1.71 -2.05 1.37
N LEU A 39 -0.71 -1.39 1.98
CA LEU A 39 0.59 -2.01 2.18
C LEU A 39 0.48 -3.08 3.27
N GLY A 40 1.16 -4.22 3.08
CA GLY A 40 1.22 -5.29 4.07
C GLY A 40 1.96 -4.88 5.36
N SER A 41 1.81 -5.70 6.40
CA SER A 41 2.64 -5.64 7.64
C SER A 41 3.14 -7.04 8.00
N THR A 42 3.20 -7.43 9.27
CA THR A 42 3.51 -8.80 9.67
C THR A 42 2.25 -9.66 9.79
N ASN A 43 2.40 -10.97 9.65
CA ASN A 43 1.44 -11.97 10.10
C ASN A 43 2.14 -13.07 10.91
N ASP A 44 1.38 -13.77 11.75
CA ASP A 44 1.89 -14.92 12.49
C ASP A 44 2.00 -16.19 11.61
N ALA A 45 2.50 -17.27 12.19
CA ALA A 45 2.66 -18.57 11.53
C ALA A 45 1.33 -19.21 11.10
N ALA A 46 0.20 -18.77 11.65
CA ALA A 46 -1.14 -19.20 11.24
C ALA A 46 -1.71 -18.32 10.10
N GLY A 47 -0.99 -17.29 9.66
CA GLY A 47 -1.44 -16.35 8.64
C GLY A 47 -2.35 -15.25 9.21
N LYS A 48 -2.45 -15.11 10.54
CA LYS A 48 -3.23 -14.04 11.14
C LYS A 48 -2.46 -12.72 11.06
N PRO A 49 -3.01 -11.68 10.41
CA PRO A 49 -2.34 -10.38 10.33
C PRO A 49 -2.19 -9.71 11.70
N ASP A 50 -1.16 -8.89 11.85
CA ASP A 50 -0.95 -8.07 13.04
C ASP A 50 -2.03 -6.96 13.21
N GLY A 51 -1.98 -6.29 14.36
CA GLY A 51 -2.91 -5.20 14.68
C GLY A 51 -2.82 -4.01 13.71
N ASP A 52 -1.66 -3.77 13.12
CA ASP A 52 -1.47 -2.70 12.13
C ASP A 52 -2.23 -3.04 10.83
N VAL A 53 -2.19 -4.28 10.34
CA VAL A 53 -3.02 -4.70 9.18
C VAL A 53 -4.50 -4.57 9.50
N ALA A 54 -4.94 -5.01 10.68
CA ALA A 54 -6.35 -4.93 11.07
C ALA A 54 -6.84 -3.47 11.11
N LEU A 55 -6.01 -2.55 11.62
CA LEU A 55 -6.30 -1.11 11.61
C LEU A 55 -6.39 -0.54 10.19
N ARG A 56 -5.44 -0.88 9.31
CA ARG A 56 -5.46 -0.46 7.90
C ARG A 56 -6.68 -1.01 7.16
N ALA A 57 -7.06 -2.27 7.42
CA ALA A 57 -8.21 -2.92 6.82
C ALA A 57 -9.52 -2.21 7.17
N ARG A 58 -9.74 -1.90 8.46
CA ARG A 58 -10.90 -1.11 8.91
C ARG A 58 -10.95 0.26 8.23
N LEU A 59 -9.83 0.98 8.20
CA LEU A 59 -9.77 2.28 7.52
C LEU A 59 -10.06 2.17 6.02
N ALA A 60 -9.54 1.16 5.33
CA ALA A 60 -9.82 0.94 3.91
C ALA A 60 -11.30 0.68 3.65
N VAL A 61 -11.96 -0.14 4.48
CA VAL A 61 -13.39 -0.42 4.37
C VAL A 61 -14.22 0.86 4.57
N ASP A 62 -13.85 1.68 5.56
CA ASP A 62 -14.54 2.95 5.79
C ASP A 62 -14.37 3.93 4.62
N LEU A 63 -13.17 4.04 4.07
CA LEU A 63 -12.88 4.87 2.89
C LEU A 63 -13.63 4.37 1.65
N TYR A 64 -13.67 3.05 1.44
CA TYR A 64 -14.45 2.41 0.38
C TYR A 64 -15.95 2.78 0.51
N ARG A 65 -16.54 2.57 1.70
CA ARG A 65 -17.96 2.86 1.95
C ARG A 65 -18.30 4.34 1.69
N ARG A 66 -17.42 5.26 2.10
CA ARG A 66 -17.60 6.70 1.88
C ARG A 66 -17.53 7.06 0.40
N ALA A 67 -16.56 6.51 -0.33
CA ALA A 67 -16.46 6.73 -1.77
C ALA A 67 -17.74 6.26 -2.48
N CYS A 68 -18.24 5.07 -2.15
CA CYS A 68 -19.49 4.56 -2.72
C CYS A 68 -20.70 5.41 -2.33
N ALA A 69 -20.80 5.86 -1.08
CA ALA A 69 -21.87 6.75 -0.62
C ALA A 69 -21.86 8.10 -1.36
N ALA A 70 -20.69 8.57 -1.79
CA ALA A 70 -20.52 9.76 -2.63
C ALA A 70 -20.73 9.49 -4.13
N GLY A 71 -21.21 8.30 -4.51
CA GLY A 71 -21.43 7.92 -5.92
C GLY A 71 -20.15 7.65 -6.71
N ARG A 72 -19.01 7.46 -6.03
CA ARG A 72 -17.72 7.16 -6.64
C ARG A 72 -17.43 5.67 -6.62
N ALA A 73 -16.90 5.15 -7.71
CA ALA A 73 -16.36 3.80 -7.73
C ALA A 73 -15.12 3.67 -6.83
N ALA A 74 -15.01 2.56 -6.10
CA ALA A 74 -13.86 2.27 -5.27
C ALA A 74 -13.47 0.79 -5.31
N LEU A 75 -12.17 0.53 -5.30
CA LEU A 75 -11.58 -0.81 -5.28
C LEU A 75 -10.45 -0.84 -4.26
N VAL A 76 -10.27 -1.96 -3.57
CA VAL A 76 -9.20 -2.17 -2.59
C VAL A 76 -8.23 -3.22 -3.09
N LEU A 77 -6.95 -2.89 -3.07
CA LEU A 77 -5.85 -3.72 -3.54
C LEU A 77 -4.97 -4.11 -2.35
N PRO A 78 -5.00 -5.37 -1.90
CA PRO A 78 -4.08 -5.86 -0.88
C PRO A 78 -2.69 -6.08 -1.50
N SER A 79 -1.62 -5.81 -0.76
CA SER A 79 -0.25 -6.17 -1.15
C SER A 79 0.40 -7.14 -0.18
N GLY A 80 1.40 -7.86 -0.70
CA GLY A 80 2.26 -8.72 0.09
C GLY A 80 2.55 -10.04 -0.62
N GLY A 81 3.82 -10.38 -0.78
CA GLY A 81 4.27 -11.60 -1.43
C GLY A 81 4.54 -12.75 -0.46
N VAL A 82 5.17 -13.78 -1.00
CA VAL A 82 5.74 -14.92 -0.27
C VAL A 82 7.13 -15.18 -0.83
N ALA A 83 8.11 -15.36 0.05
CA ALA A 83 9.46 -15.78 -0.31
C ALA A 83 10.12 -16.53 0.85
N PRO A 84 10.97 -17.53 0.57
CA PRO A 84 11.75 -18.19 1.61
C PRO A 84 12.56 -17.17 2.42
N GLY A 85 12.44 -17.22 3.75
CA GLY A 85 13.13 -16.32 4.68
C GLY A 85 12.53 -14.92 4.79
N PHE A 86 11.33 -14.68 4.23
CA PHE A 86 10.65 -13.39 4.37
C PHE A 86 10.04 -13.24 5.77
N SER A 87 10.69 -12.43 6.61
CA SER A 87 10.34 -12.31 8.04
C SER A 87 8.96 -11.70 8.32
N PHE A 88 8.37 -10.99 7.37
CA PHE A 88 7.04 -10.39 7.53
C PHE A 88 5.90 -11.39 7.27
N ASN A 89 6.16 -12.48 6.56
CA ASN A 89 5.17 -13.52 6.30
C ASN A 89 5.81 -14.90 6.43
N PRO A 90 5.69 -15.54 7.60
CA PRO A 90 6.24 -16.88 7.85
C PRO A 90 5.45 -18.02 7.18
N THR A 91 4.38 -17.71 6.42
CA THR A 91 3.55 -18.73 5.77
C THR A 91 3.98 -19.01 4.33
N GLU A 92 3.46 -20.10 3.77
CA GLU A 92 3.63 -20.43 2.34
C GLU A 92 2.63 -19.68 1.43
N ARG A 93 1.64 -19.01 2.02
CA ARG A 93 0.63 -18.24 1.29
C ARG A 93 1.13 -16.82 1.03
N PRO A 94 0.86 -16.19 -0.11
CA PRO A 94 1.16 -14.78 -0.32
C PRO A 94 0.51 -13.91 0.75
N HIS A 95 1.26 -12.93 1.28
CA HIS A 95 0.76 -12.08 2.36
C HIS A 95 -0.47 -11.25 1.97
N TRP A 96 -0.63 -10.90 0.69
CA TRP A 96 -1.84 -10.23 0.21
C TRP A 96 -3.11 -11.04 0.50
N GLU A 97 -3.04 -12.38 0.61
CA GLU A 97 -4.19 -13.21 1.00
C GLU A 97 -4.55 -13.04 2.47
N CYS A 98 -3.55 -12.85 3.33
CA CYS A 98 -3.76 -12.58 4.76
C CYS A 98 -4.41 -11.19 4.93
N VAL A 99 -3.92 -10.19 4.17
CA VAL A 99 -4.52 -8.84 4.12
C VAL A 99 -5.95 -8.87 3.55
N ALA A 100 -6.19 -9.66 2.50
CA ALA A 100 -7.51 -9.87 1.92
C ALA A 100 -8.51 -10.43 2.95
N ALA A 101 -8.11 -11.44 3.72
CA ALA A 101 -8.94 -11.98 4.80
C ALA A 101 -9.29 -10.91 5.84
N ALA A 102 -8.31 -10.11 6.28
CA ALA A 102 -8.58 -9.01 7.22
C ALA A 102 -9.52 -7.93 6.65
N LEU A 103 -9.48 -7.67 5.34
CA LEU A 103 -10.42 -6.77 4.67
C LEU A 103 -11.85 -7.33 4.64
N GLU A 104 -12.00 -8.63 4.37
CA GLU A 104 -13.29 -9.31 4.40
C GLU A 104 -13.87 -9.37 5.83
N ASP A 105 -13.03 -9.68 6.83
CA ASP A 105 -13.40 -9.65 8.25
C ASP A 105 -13.84 -8.24 8.69
N ALA A 106 -13.23 -7.19 8.13
CA ALA A 106 -13.64 -5.80 8.35
C ALA A 106 -14.94 -5.42 7.59
N GLY A 107 -15.46 -6.33 6.76
CA GLY A 107 -16.71 -6.15 6.03
C GLY A 107 -16.56 -5.49 4.66
N LEU A 108 -15.40 -5.65 3.99
CA LEU A 108 -15.25 -5.30 2.58
C LEU A 108 -16.04 -6.30 1.71
N PRO A 109 -16.91 -5.84 0.78
CA PRO A 109 -17.56 -6.73 -0.18
C PRO A 109 -16.53 -7.39 -1.10
N ALA A 110 -16.69 -8.69 -1.39
CA ALA A 110 -15.79 -9.42 -2.28
C ALA A 110 -15.62 -8.76 -3.67
N ALA A 111 -16.66 -8.12 -4.19
CA ALA A 111 -16.63 -7.40 -5.47
C ALA A 111 -15.76 -6.12 -5.45
N ALA A 112 -15.47 -5.58 -4.27
CA ALA A 112 -14.60 -4.42 -4.09
C ALA A 112 -13.12 -4.80 -3.92
N LEU A 113 -12.83 -6.08 -3.68
CA LEU A 113 -11.51 -6.58 -3.40
C LEU A 113 -10.83 -7.07 -4.68
N LEU A 114 -9.74 -6.41 -5.08
CA LEU A 114 -8.96 -6.84 -6.23
C LEU A 114 -8.21 -8.12 -5.92
N ARG A 115 -8.47 -9.14 -6.75
CA ARG A 115 -7.84 -10.45 -6.67
C ARG A 115 -7.26 -10.86 -8.03
N PRO A 116 -6.05 -11.42 -8.04
CA PRO A 116 -5.10 -11.52 -6.93
C PRO A 116 -4.61 -10.14 -6.50
N GLY A 117 -4.12 -10.05 -5.26
CA GLY A 117 -3.45 -8.85 -4.76
C GLY A 117 -2.09 -8.61 -5.41
N LEU A 118 -1.40 -7.55 -4.99
CA LEU A 118 -0.04 -7.26 -5.43
C LEU A 118 0.96 -8.19 -4.73
N PRO A 119 1.66 -9.09 -5.44
CA PRO A 119 2.57 -10.06 -4.83
C PRO A 119 3.94 -9.45 -4.53
N ALA A 120 3.96 -8.31 -3.83
CA ALA A 120 5.14 -7.51 -3.55
C ALA A 120 5.85 -7.95 -2.27
N LEU A 121 7.17 -8.16 -2.33
CA LEU A 121 8.01 -8.54 -1.19
C LEU A 121 8.46 -7.34 -0.35
N HIS A 122 8.46 -6.14 -0.93
CA HIS A 122 8.87 -4.92 -0.22
C HIS A 122 8.33 -3.69 -0.94
N THR A 123 8.43 -2.52 -0.31
CA THR A 123 7.74 -1.30 -0.77
C THR A 123 8.21 -0.74 -2.10
N VAL A 124 9.44 -1.02 -2.51
CA VAL A 124 9.87 -0.73 -3.89
C VAL A 124 9.03 -1.53 -4.90
N GLU A 125 8.79 -2.83 -4.66
CA GLU A 125 7.96 -3.65 -5.53
C GLU A 125 6.50 -3.18 -5.48
N GLU A 126 6.00 -2.80 -4.30
CA GLU A 126 4.64 -2.24 -4.17
C GLU A 126 4.47 -1.01 -5.06
N ALA A 127 5.42 -0.07 -5.03
CA ALA A 127 5.37 1.14 -5.84
C ALA A 127 5.46 0.84 -7.35
N LEU A 128 6.38 -0.05 -7.76
CA LEU A 128 6.59 -0.38 -9.18
C LEU A 128 5.43 -1.18 -9.77
N LEU A 129 4.96 -2.23 -9.07
CA LEU A 129 3.84 -3.05 -9.52
C LEU A 129 2.54 -2.23 -9.54
N CYS A 130 2.28 -1.44 -8.50
CA CYS A 130 1.12 -0.57 -8.44
C CYS A 130 1.16 0.48 -9.56
N ARG A 131 2.33 1.01 -9.91
CA ARG A 131 2.48 1.97 -11.01
C ARG A 131 2.01 1.38 -12.33
N THR A 132 2.41 0.15 -12.63
CA THR A 132 2.00 -0.50 -13.87
C THR A 132 0.50 -0.76 -13.88
N LEU A 133 -0.05 -1.29 -12.79
CA LEU A 133 -1.50 -1.51 -12.67
C LEU A 133 -2.30 -0.22 -12.84
N ALA A 134 -1.92 0.83 -12.12
CA ALA A 134 -2.61 2.12 -12.17
C ALA A 134 -2.47 2.79 -13.55
N SER A 135 -1.32 2.65 -14.21
CA SER A 135 -1.16 3.14 -15.60
C SER A 135 -2.13 2.43 -16.54
N HIS A 136 -2.28 1.11 -16.39
CA HIS A 136 -3.23 0.33 -17.18
C HIS A 136 -4.67 0.81 -16.99
N TYR A 137 -5.10 0.99 -15.73
CA TYR A 137 -6.43 1.52 -15.41
C TYR A 137 -6.64 2.93 -15.99
N SER A 138 -5.68 3.84 -15.79
CA SER A 138 -5.79 5.21 -16.29
C SER A 138 -5.84 5.32 -17.82
N SER A 139 -5.34 4.31 -18.54
CA SER A 139 -5.35 4.27 -20.01
C SER A 139 -6.63 3.71 -20.61
N ARG A 140 -7.54 3.14 -19.80
CA ARG A 140 -8.74 2.47 -20.29
C ARG A 140 -9.79 3.49 -20.73
N ALA A 141 -10.41 3.27 -21.89
CA ALA A 141 -11.55 4.06 -22.32
C ALA A 141 -12.68 3.99 -21.27
N GLY A 142 -13.25 5.15 -20.93
CA GLY A 142 -14.29 5.28 -19.91
C GLY A 142 -13.78 5.33 -18.47
N CYS A 143 -12.48 5.09 -18.22
CA CYS A 143 -11.90 5.41 -16.92
C CYS A 143 -11.84 6.94 -16.80
N GLY A 144 -12.56 7.49 -15.82
CA GLY A 144 -12.45 8.89 -15.46
C GLY A 144 -11.15 9.15 -14.68
N GLU A 145 -11.20 10.14 -13.79
CA GLU A 145 -10.09 10.43 -12.88
C GLU A 145 -9.77 9.22 -11.99
N LEU A 146 -8.51 8.77 -12.04
CA LEU A 146 -7.99 7.76 -11.12
C LEU A 146 -7.29 8.45 -9.94
N GLN A 147 -7.75 8.15 -8.73
CA GLN A 147 -7.02 8.47 -7.50
C GLN A 147 -6.51 7.18 -6.87
N LEU A 148 -5.22 7.15 -6.59
CA LEU A 148 -4.55 6.12 -5.80
C LEU A 148 -4.39 6.64 -4.37
N LEU A 149 -4.93 5.93 -3.40
CA LEU A 149 -4.70 6.15 -1.98
C LEU A 149 -3.91 4.98 -1.40
N VAL A 150 -2.70 5.25 -0.91
CA VAL A 150 -1.85 4.25 -0.28
C VAL A 150 -2.00 4.31 1.23
N LEU A 151 -2.39 3.20 1.85
CA LEU A 151 -2.52 3.06 3.30
C LEU A 151 -1.32 2.30 3.87
N THR A 152 -0.67 2.91 4.85
CA THR A 152 0.53 2.37 5.51
C THR A 152 0.54 2.69 7.02
N SER A 153 1.53 2.21 7.78
CA SER A 153 1.73 2.65 9.17
C SER A 153 2.44 4.01 9.22
N CYS A 154 2.20 4.78 10.29
CA CYS A 154 2.79 6.11 10.48
C CYS A 154 4.33 6.11 10.39
N PHE A 155 5.00 5.12 10.96
CA PHE A 155 6.47 5.00 10.91
C PHE A 155 7.00 4.74 9.49
N HIS A 156 6.19 4.10 8.64
CA HIS A 156 6.57 3.71 7.27
C HIS A 156 6.20 4.79 6.22
N ALA A 157 5.30 5.71 6.57
CA ALA A 157 4.79 6.76 5.70
C ALA A 157 5.88 7.58 4.98
N PRO A 158 7.01 7.99 5.61
CA PRO A 158 8.05 8.75 4.91
C PRO A 158 8.66 7.99 3.72
N ARG A 159 8.94 6.69 3.88
CA ARG A 159 9.49 5.84 2.81
C ARG A 159 8.46 5.61 1.72
N THR A 160 7.21 5.30 2.10
CA THR A 160 6.10 5.15 1.15
C THR A 160 5.91 6.41 0.30
N ARG A 161 5.85 7.60 0.92
CA ARG A 161 5.73 8.88 0.19
C ARG A 161 6.89 9.11 -0.77
N HIS A 162 8.11 8.80 -0.37
CA HIS A 162 9.27 8.94 -1.26
C HIS A 162 9.15 8.06 -2.50
N LEU A 163 8.85 6.77 -2.32
CA LEU A 163 8.75 5.81 -3.42
C LEU A 163 7.57 6.11 -4.34
N PHE A 164 6.37 6.25 -3.79
CA PHE A 164 5.16 6.56 -4.57
C PHE A 164 5.22 7.95 -5.20
N GLY A 165 5.86 8.93 -4.55
CA GLY A 165 6.10 10.24 -5.16
C GLY A 165 7.00 10.22 -6.39
N LEU A 166 7.93 9.27 -6.45
CA LEU A 166 8.78 9.05 -7.63
C LEU A 166 8.09 8.16 -8.68
N CYS A 167 7.11 7.36 -8.30
CA CYS A 167 6.32 6.54 -9.23
C CYS A 167 5.13 7.28 -9.86
N PHE A 168 4.59 8.28 -9.15
CA PHE A 168 3.33 8.94 -9.49
C PHE A 168 3.37 10.47 -9.41
N GLY A 169 4.54 11.06 -9.14
CA GLY A 169 4.67 12.51 -9.07
C GLY A 169 4.43 13.19 -10.43
N PRO A 170 4.26 14.52 -10.46
CA PRO A 170 3.94 15.27 -11.69
C PRO A 170 4.90 15.06 -12.87
N HIS A 171 6.13 14.62 -12.60
CA HIS A 171 7.14 14.34 -13.62
C HIS A 171 6.83 13.10 -14.47
N THR A 172 5.92 12.23 -14.03
CA THR A 172 5.59 10.99 -14.76
C THR A 172 4.53 11.19 -15.84
N ALA A 173 3.87 12.36 -15.87
CA ALA A 173 2.75 12.68 -16.75
C ALA A 173 1.60 11.65 -16.72
N LEU A 174 1.51 10.84 -15.65
CA LEU A 174 0.37 9.96 -15.45
C LEU A 174 -0.87 10.80 -15.07
N PRO A 175 -2.03 10.59 -15.71
CA PRO A 175 -3.26 11.33 -15.40
C PRO A 175 -3.94 10.75 -14.15
N LEU A 176 -3.22 10.71 -13.03
CA LEU A 176 -3.72 10.18 -11.77
C LEU A 176 -3.20 10.98 -10.58
N ARG A 177 -3.99 11.03 -9.51
CA ARG A 177 -3.60 11.59 -8.21
C ARG A 177 -3.13 10.45 -7.30
N CYS A 178 -2.00 10.61 -6.61
CA CYS A 178 -1.52 9.66 -5.62
C CYS A 178 -1.36 10.33 -4.26
N ASP A 179 -2.04 9.81 -3.24
CA ASP A 179 -1.95 10.25 -1.86
C ASP A 179 -1.46 9.10 -0.96
N VAL A 180 -0.78 9.44 0.14
CA VAL A 180 -0.38 8.47 1.17
C VAL A 180 -1.02 8.86 2.48
N ALA A 181 -1.88 7.99 3.00
CA ALA A 181 -2.43 8.10 4.34
C ALA A 181 -1.79 7.03 5.25
N SER A 182 -1.65 7.38 6.52
CA SER A 182 -1.05 6.50 7.51
C SER A 182 -1.95 6.30 8.70
N VAL A 183 -2.03 5.06 9.18
CA VAL A 183 -2.70 4.74 10.45
C VAL A 183 -1.72 4.86 11.63
N PRO A 184 -2.19 5.27 12.82
CA PRO A 184 -1.45 5.05 14.05
C PRO A 184 -1.12 3.57 14.21
N THR A 185 0.01 3.30 14.85
CA THR A 185 0.47 1.93 15.10
C THR A 185 -0.02 1.43 16.46
N CYS A 186 -0.27 0.13 16.57
CA CYS A 186 -0.67 -0.53 17.82
C CYS A 186 0.51 -0.83 18.77
N TRP A 187 1.71 -0.39 18.39
CA TRP A 187 2.95 -0.74 19.08
C TRP A 187 3.25 0.24 20.21
N ASP A 188 3.93 -0.26 21.25
CA ASP A 188 4.42 0.59 22.34
C ASP A 188 5.44 1.63 21.84
N ALA A 189 5.69 2.65 22.67
CA ALA A 189 6.55 3.77 22.30
C ALA A 189 7.99 3.36 21.94
N SER A 190 8.53 2.33 22.60
CA SER A 190 9.89 1.83 22.36
C SER A 190 9.98 1.08 21.04
N ALA A 191 9.05 0.14 20.81
CA ALA A 191 8.98 -0.60 19.56
C ALA A 191 8.70 0.32 18.36
N ARG A 192 7.82 1.32 18.53
CA ARG A 192 7.58 2.37 17.54
C ARG A 192 8.85 3.15 17.21
N ALA A 193 9.60 3.61 18.23
CA ALA A 193 10.83 4.36 18.02
C ALA A 193 11.89 3.53 17.27
N ALA A 194 12.00 2.23 17.57
CA ALA A 194 12.91 1.33 16.85
C ALA A 194 12.51 1.17 15.37
N ARG A 195 11.21 1.04 15.07
CA ARG A 195 10.69 0.97 13.69
C ARG A 195 10.92 2.29 12.94
N GLU A 196 10.70 3.43 13.58
CA GLU A 196 10.97 4.75 12.99
C GLU A 196 12.45 4.92 12.64
N ALA A 197 13.35 4.51 13.52
CA ALA A 197 14.79 4.53 13.26
C ALA A 197 15.18 3.61 12.08
N HIS A 198 14.62 2.40 12.04
CA HIS A 198 14.82 1.45 10.93
C HIS A 198 14.34 2.05 9.59
N GLU A 199 13.14 2.64 9.57
CA GLU A 199 12.56 3.24 8.36
C GLU A 199 13.34 4.46 7.88
N ALA A 200 13.84 5.29 8.81
CA ALA A 200 14.72 6.41 8.46
C ALA A 200 16.02 5.94 7.81
N ALA A 201 16.66 4.90 8.36
CA ALA A 201 17.87 4.31 7.80
C ALA A 201 17.60 3.68 6.42
N ALA A 202 16.50 2.93 6.28
CA ALA A 202 16.11 2.31 5.01
C ALA A 202 15.81 3.35 3.92
N LEU A 203 15.15 4.46 4.27
CA LEU A 203 14.90 5.56 3.35
C LEU A 203 16.21 6.24 2.90
N GLU A 204 17.15 6.45 3.81
CA GLU A 204 18.45 7.04 3.44
C GLU A 204 19.27 6.09 2.54
N ALA A 205 19.23 4.78 2.83
CA ALA A 205 19.84 3.77 1.98
C ALA A 205 19.22 3.78 0.56
N LEU A 206 17.90 3.87 0.44
CA LEU A 206 17.22 3.97 -0.86
C LEU A 206 17.63 5.21 -1.68
N ARG A 207 17.98 6.31 -1.01
CA ARG A 207 18.42 7.55 -1.67
C ARG A 207 19.86 7.49 -2.16
N THR A 208 20.73 6.84 -1.39
CA THR A 208 22.19 6.89 -1.57
C THR A 208 22.76 5.66 -2.27
N ALA A 209 22.17 4.49 -2.01
CA ALA A 209 22.55 3.19 -2.56
C ALA A 209 21.29 2.44 -3.03
N PRO A 210 20.64 2.90 -4.11
CA PRO A 210 19.36 2.34 -4.56
C PRO A 210 19.52 0.86 -4.95
N PHE A 211 18.55 0.06 -4.52
CA PHE A 211 18.41 -1.36 -4.90
C PHE A 211 18.36 -1.52 -6.44
N GLY A 212 18.88 -2.63 -6.99
CA GLY A 212 19.05 -2.81 -8.44
C GLY A 212 17.80 -2.49 -9.28
N PRO A 213 16.68 -3.21 -9.09
CA PRO A 213 15.39 -2.90 -9.74
C PRO A 213 14.91 -1.46 -9.56
N TRP A 214 15.17 -0.84 -8.40
CA TRP A 214 14.83 0.56 -8.17
C TRP A 214 15.70 1.48 -9.02
N LEU A 215 17.01 1.25 -9.04
CA LEU A 215 17.97 1.98 -9.85
C LEU A 215 17.66 1.85 -11.35
N ASP A 216 17.30 0.66 -11.81
CA ASP A 216 16.91 0.41 -13.20
C ASP A 216 15.67 1.21 -13.59
N TYR A 217 14.63 1.19 -12.74
CA TYR A 217 13.45 2.04 -12.92
C TYR A 217 13.83 3.53 -12.97
N LEU A 218 14.62 4.00 -12.00
CA LEU A 218 15.03 5.41 -11.93
C LEU A 218 15.78 5.84 -13.20
N ARG A 219 16.67 4.99 -13.73
CA ARG A 219 17.40 5.22 -14.99
C ARG A 219 16.48 5.24 -16.20
N ALA A 220 15.60 4.26 -16.32
CA ALA A 220 14.64 4.18 -17.41
C ALA A 220 13.72 5.42 -17.43
N ALA A 221 13.28 5.87 -16.25
CA ALA A 221 12.44 7.05 -16.10
C ALA A 221 13.23 8.38 -16.07
N ARG A 222 14.57 8.36 -16.10
CA ARG A 222 15.46 9.54 -16.05
C ARG A 222 15.23 10.44 -14.82
N ILE A 223 15.04 9.82 -13.66
CA ILE A 223 14.70 10.50 -12.38
C ILE A 223 15.68 10.18 -11.24
N GLU A 224 16.89 9.71 -11.55
CA GLU A 224 17.91 9.39 -10.55
C GLU A 224 18.27 10.62 -9.69
N ALA A 225 18.31 11.81 -10.31
CA ALA A 225 18.53 13.06 -9.60
C ALA A 225 17.38 13.40 -8.64
N ALA A 226 16.13 13.08 -9.02
CA ALA A 226 14.98 13.29 -8.17
C ALA A 226 15.00 12.34 -6.95
N ASN A 227 15.49 11.11 -7.10
CA ASN A 227 15.64 10.17 -5.98
C ASN A 227 16.55 10.69 -4.87
N ARG A 228 17.60 11.46 -5.22
CA ARG A 228 18.50 12.08 -4.23
C ARG A 228 17.93 13.35 -3.58
N SER A 229 16.86 13.91 -4.13
CA SER A 229 16.31 15.17 -3.66
C SER A 229 15.37 14.96 -2.46
N ARG A 230 15.71 15.59 -1.32
CA ARG A 230 14.84 15.63 -0.13
C ARG A 230 13.56 16.45 -0.33
N ARG A 231 13.42 17.17 -1.46
CA ARG A 231 12.31 18.07 -1.72
C ARG A 231 11.00 17.33 -2.02
N TRP A 232 11.08 16.11 -2.55
CA TRP A 232 9.92 15.31 -2.93
C TRP A 232 9.14 14.77 -1.73
N SER A 233 9.77 14.61 -0.57
CA SER A 233 9.14 14.04 0.63
C SER A 233 8.07 14.95 1.24
N ARG A 234 8.09 16.25 0.92
CA ARG A 234 7.21 17.26 1.56
C ARG A 234 5.92 17.56 0.80
N ARG A 235 5.71 17.01 -0.40
CA ARG A 235 4.58 17.38 -1.29
C ARG A 235 3.41 16.38 -1.32
N LEU A 236 3.42 15.35 -0.47
CA LEU A 236 2.42 14.27 -0.50
C LEU A 236 1.69 14.09 0.83
N GLU A 237 1.70 15.10 1.70
CA GLU A 237 0.77 15.10 2.82
C GLU A 237 -0.56 15.64 2.29
N PRO A 238 -1.62 14.82 2.18
CA PRO A 238 -2.95 15.39 2.04
C PRO A 238 -3.13 16.32 3.23
N SER A 239 -3.54 17.56 2.96
CA SER A 239 -3.81 18.51 4.03
C SER A 239 -4.82 17.90 5.01
N PRO A 240 -4.79 18.25 6.30
CA PRO A 240 -5.84 17.85 7.23
C PRO A 240 -7.23 18.13 6.67
N ALA A 241 -7.42 19.22 5.91
CA ALA A 241 -8.66 19.54 5.22
C ALA A 241 -9.03 18.56 4.10
N GLU A 242 -8.07 18.00 3.34
CA GLU A 242 -8.33 16.96 2.34
C GLU A 242 -8.60 15.59 2.98
N LEU A 243 -7.89 15.27 4.07
CA LEU A 243 -8.24 14.11 4.89
C LEU A 243 -9.61 14.30 5.54
N MET A 244 -9.96 15.52 5.95
CA MET A 244 -11.26 15.86 6.55
C MET A 244 -12.39 15.90 5.52
N SER A 245 -12.18 16.38 4.29
CA SER A 245 -13.22 16.31 3.25
C SER A 245 -13.47 14.88 2.78
N LEU A 246 -12.47 13.99 2.91
CA LEU A 246 -12.66 12.54 2.83
C LEU A 246 -13.25 11.95 4.14
N ALA A 247 -13.02 12.60 5.29
CA ALA A 247 -13.39 12.12 6.63
C ALA A 247 -14.67 12.74 7.24
N GLU A 248 -15.40 13.63 6.55
CA GLU A 248 -16.55 14.41 7.08
C GLU A 248 -17.79 13.58 7.54
N GLY A 249 -17.68 12.25 7.59
CA GLY A 249 -18.56 11.38 8.38
C GLY A 249 -17.88 10.75 9.62
N GLY A 250 -17.60 11.52 10.68
CA GLY A 250 -17.55 11.10 12.10
C GLY A 250 -16.74 9.90 12.66
N ALA A 251 -16.31 8.88 11.90
CA ALA A 251 -15.89 7.58 12.46
C ALA A 251 -14.41 7.46 12.87
N MET A 252 -13.49 8.29 12.35
CA MET A 252 -12.06 8.07 12.58
C MET A 252 -11.61 8.35 14.02
N ALA A 253 -12.31 9.24 14.73
CA ALA A 253 -12.06 9.49 16.16
C ALA A 253 -12.53 8.32 17.05
N ALA A 254 -13.63 7.65 16.66
CA ALA A 254 -14.15 6.48 17.39
C ALA A 254 -13.26 5.24 17.18
N ALA A 255 -12.78 5.00 15.96
CA ALA A 255 -11.91 3.87 15.64
C ALA A 255 -10.54 3.93 16.36
N ILE A 256 -10.02 5.14 16.62
CA ILE A 256 -8.80 5.33 17.42
C ILE A 256 -9.09 5.08 18.91
N GLY A 257 -10.25 5.49 19.42
CA GLY A 257 -10.66 5.28 20.81
C GLY A 257 -10.93 3.81 21.16
N GLU A 258 -11.64 3.07 20.30
CA GLU A 258 -11.95 1.65 20.51
C GLU A 258 -10.71 0.75 20.40
N CYS A 259 -9.75 1.11 19.54
CA CYS A 259 -8.50 0.36 19.45
C CYS A 259 -7.63 0.50 20.70
N GLY A 260 -7.71 1.63 21.42
CA GLY A 260 -7.07 1.78 22.74
C GLY A 260 -7.63 0.81 23.78
N GLN A 261 -8.95 0.55 23.75
CA GLN A 261 -9.63 -0.34 24.70
C GLN A 261 -9.47 -1.83 24.36
N ALA A 262 -9.40 -2.18 23.07
CA ALA A 262 -9.17 -3.57 22.64
C ALA A 262 -7.73 -4.05 22.89
N MET A 263 -6.75 -3.14 22.97
CA MET A 263 -5.35 -3.49 23.22
C MET A 263 -5.05 -3.84 24.69
N GLU A 264 -5.84 -3.35 25.66
CA GLU A 264 -5.72 -3.79 27.06
C GLU A 264 -6.09 -5.28 27.25
N ALA A 265 -6.77 -5.89 26.27
CA ALA A 265 -7.20 -7.28 26.31
C ALA A 265 -6.27 -8.26 25.56
N CYS A 266 -5.30 -7.77 24.78
CA CYS A 266 -4.36 -8.60 24.03
C CYS A 266 -2.98 -8.59 24.71
N ASP A 267 -2.65 -9.68 25.40
CA ASP A 267 -1.30 -9.93 25.94
C ASP A 267 -0.29 -10.10 24.79
N VAL A 268 0.53 -9.07 24.56
CA VAL A 268 1.49 -8.99 23.43
C VAL A 268 2.86 -9.60 23.77
N SER A 269 2.96 -10.44 24.81
CA SER A 269 4.25 -10.89 25.35
C SER A 269 5.03 -11.90 24.49
N SER A 270 4.57 -12.32 23.31
CA SER A 270 5.17 -13.46 22.58
C SER A 270 5.76 -13.19 21.18
N ALA A 271 5.97 -11.94 20.72
CA ALA A 271 6.38 -11.70 19.34
C ALA A 271 7.47 -10.63 19.11
N VAL A 272 8.50 -10.58 19.97
CA VAL A 272 9.75 -9.88 19.62
C VAL A 272 10.82 -10.94 19.31
N PRO A 273 11.12 -11.22 18.02
CA PRO A 273 12.33 -11.95 17.67
C PRO A 273 13.53 -11.07 18.04
N LYS A 274 14.48 -11.65 18.78
CA LYS A 274 15.81 -11.05 18.99
C LYS A 274 16.60 -10.96 17.70
#